data_AF-A0A969T7F8-F1
#
_entry.id   AF-A0A969T7F8-F1
#
_cell.length_a   1.000
_cell.length_b   1.000
_cell.length_c   1.000
_cell.angle_alpha   90.00
_cell.angle_beta   90.00
_cell.angle_gamma   90.00
#
_symmetry.space_group_name_H-M   'P 1'
#
loop_
_entity.id
_entity.type
_entity.pdbx_description
1 polymer ?
#
loop_
_entity_poly.entity_id
_entity_poly.type
_entity_poly.pdbx_seq_one_letter_code
_entity_poly.pdbx_strand_id
1 'polypeptide(L)'
;MKESEIKALITLLEDPDWTVYEAVKTRLVNLGEKVLPQLKGAWEKSKSDIFLERSLAIISDVQFNQTYDLFKGWINSDEANLFEGAFLVAKYKFPDLDKDEIMQKVEKIKRDAWLQMNDNLTPLEQVRVLNHIIFNIHKFVRNNMDFYSPKNSYLNLVLETKKGNPVIFGNTFIF
;
A
#
# COMPACT_ATOMS: atom_id res chain seq x y z
N MET A 1 1.92 -14.88 23.89
CA MET A 1 2.55 -15.98 23.10
C MET A 1 4.05 -15.89 23.29
N LYS A 2 4.75 -17.00 23.45
CA LYS A 2 6.18 -16.96 23.78
C LYS A 2 6.98 -16.74 22.50
N GLU A 3 7.84 -15.72 22.44
CA GLU A 3 8.75 -15.49 21.30
C GLU A 3 9.58 -16.73 20.94
N SER A 4 9.80 -17.63 21.89
CA SER A 4 10.45 -18.92 21.69
C SER A 4 9.70 -19.82 20.71
N GLU A 5 8.36 -19.76 20.65
CA GLU A 5 7.55 -20.56 19.71
C GLU A 5 7.77 -20.09 18.27
N ILE A 6 7.76 -18.77 18.03
CA ILE A 6 7.98 -18.20 16.69
C ILE A 6 9.39 -18.52 16.20
N LYS A 7 10.40 -18.37 17.06
CA LYS A 7 11.79 -18.74 16.71
C LYS A 7 11.92 -20.21 16.33
N ALA A 8 11.31 -21.11 17.10
CA ALA A 8 11.32 -22.54 16.80
C ALA A 8 10.65 -22.84 15.45
N LEU A 9 9.49 -22.24 15.17
CA LEU A 9 8.81 -22.37 13.88
C LEU A 9 9.67 -21.87 12.71
N ILE A 10 10.35 -20.73 12.88
CA ILE A 10 11.23 -20.18 11.84
C ILE A 10 12.39 -21.15 11.55
N THR A 11 13.03 -21.73 12.57
CA THR A 11 14.11 -22.72 12.36
C THR A 11 13.64 -23.96 11.58
N LEU A 12 12.39 -24.37 11.76
CA LEU A 12 11.81 -25.52 11.05
C LEU A 12 11.49 -25.23 9.56
N LEU A 13 11.64 -23.98 9.09
CA LEU A 13 11.43 -23.67 7.67
C LEU A 13 12.48 -24.29 6.75
N GLU A 14 13.63 -24.70 7.29
CA GLU A 14 14.68 -25.40 6.53
C GLU A 14 14.50 -26.93 6.52
N ASP A 15 13.46 -27.44 7.18
CA ASP A 15 13.22 -28.88 7.24
C ASP A 15 12.96 -29.44 5.83
N PRO A 16 13.66 -30.51 5.42
CA PRO A 16 13.47 -31.11 4.10
C PRO A 16 12.07 -31.75 3.93
N ASP A 17 11.38 -32.10 5.02
CA ASP A 17 10.03 -32.67 4.97
C ASP A 17 9.00 -31.59 4.61
N TRP A 18 8.36 -31.78 3.46
CA TRP A 18 7.28 -30.92 2.97
C TRP A 18 6.11 -30.82 3.96
N THR A 19 5.79 -31.90 4.66
CA THR A 19 4.70 -31.95 5.64
C THR A 19 4.99 -31.04 6.83
N VAL A 20 6.24 -31.02 7.28
CA VAL A 20 6.71 -30.14 8.36
C VAL A 20 6.60 -28.69 7.90
N TYR A 21 7.11 -28.39 6.70
CA TYR A 21 7.01 -27.05 6.12
C TYR A 21 5.56 -26.56 6.02
N GLU A 22 4.64 -27.35 5.49
CA GLU A 22 3.23 -26.95 5.34
C GLU A 22 2.54 -26.70 6.68
N ALA A 23 2.82 -27.54 7.69
CA ALA A 23 2.30 -27.35 9.04
C ALA A 23 2.85 -26.05 9.67
N VAL A 24 4.15 -25.80 9.52
CA VAL A 24 4.82 -24.58 10.01
C VAL A 24 4.31 -23.35 9.28
N LYS A 25 4.20 -23.39 7.95
CA LYS A 25 3.66 -22.33 7.10
C LYS A 25 2.25 -21.96 7.57
N THR A 26 1.36 -22.95 7.68
CA THR A 26 -0.02 -22.73 8.12
C THR A 26 -0.06 -22.05 9.49
N ARG A 27 0.78 -22.52 10.43
CA ARG A 27 0.86 -21.91 11.76
C ARG A 27 1.36 -20.47 11.70
N LEU A 28 2.43 -20.18 10.97
CA LEU A 28 2.99 -18.83 10.83
C LEU A 28 2.01 -17.87 10.14
N VAL A 29 1.31 -18.31 9.09
CA VAL A 29 0.30 -17.51 8.41
C VAL A 29 -0.86 -17.17 9.35
N ASN A 30 -1.35 -18.14 10.14
CA ASN A 30 -2.41 -17.92 11.13
C ASN A 30 -2.01 -16.98 12.28
N LEU A 31 -0.72 -16.88 12.58
CA LEU A 31 -0.20 -15.93 13.57
C LEU A 31 -0.21 -14.48 13.04
N GLY A 32 -0.29 -14.29 11.72
CA GLY A 32 -0.45 -13.00 11.07
C GLY A 32 0.75 -12.07 11.28
N GLU A 33 0.49 -10.77 11.48
CA GLU A 33 1.52 -9.71 11.48
C GLU A 33 2.64 -9.91 12.51
N LYS A 34 2.32 -10.56 13.63
CA LYS A 34 3.25 -10.75 14.74
C LYS A 34 4.50 -11.52 14.35
N VAL A 35 4.46 -12.33 13.29
CA VAL A 35 5.62 -13.09 12.82
C VAL A 35 6.53 -12.29 11.89
N LEU A 36 6.02 -11.23 11.25
CA LEU A 36 6.75 -10.50 10.20
C LEU A 36 8.08 -9.91 10.67
N PRO A 37 8.19 -9.23 11.83
CA PRO A 37 9.46 -8.65 12.25
C PRO A 37 10.56 -9.70 12.45
N GLN A 38 10.21 -10.84 13.05
CA GLN A 38 11.16 -11.92 13.29
C GLN A 38 11.52 -12.67 12.00
N LEU A 39 10.52 -12.93 11.15
CA LEU A 39 10.71 -13.63 9.89
C LEU A 39 11.53 -12.80 8.90
N LYS A 40 11.24 -11.50 8.75
CA LYS A 40 12.04 -10.57 7.93
C LYS A 40 13.48 -10.48 8.46
N GLY A 41 13.67 -10.32 9.76
CA GLY A 41 15.00 -10.26 10.35
C GLY A 41 15.81 -11.57 10.21
N ALA A 42 15.15 -12.72 10.16
CA ALA A 42 15.79 -14.00 9.87
C ALA A 42 16.09 -14.16 8.36
N TRP A 43 15.16 -13.73 7.51
CA TRP A 43 15.30 -13.72 6.05
C TRP A 43 16.51 -12.89 5.60
N GLU A 44 16.68 -11.67 6.12
CA GLU A 44 17.82 -10.79 5.80
C GLU A 44 19.20 -11.38 6.15
N LYS A 45 19.24 -12.28 7.14
CA LYS A 45 20.49 -12.87 7.66
C LYS A 45 20.80 -14.24 7.06
N SER A 46 19.81 -14.87 6.42
CA SER A 46 19.95 -16.22 5.89
C SER A 46 20.70 -16.24 4.56
N LYS A 47 21.37 -17.36 4.29
CA LYS A 47 22.06 -17.64 3.01
C LYS A 47 21.47 -18.87 2.30
N SER A 48 20.42 -19.45 2.87
CA SER A 48 19.80 -20.68 2.42
C SER A 48 18.68 -20.36 1.43
N ASP A 49 18.83 -20.78 0.16
CA ASP A 49 17.87 -20.45 -0.89
C ASP A 49 16.47 -20.96 -0.56
N ILE A 50 16.37 -22.18 -0.02
CA ILE A 50 15.09 -22.78 0.36
C ILE A 50 14.42 -22.01 1.50
N PHE A 51 15.21 -21.54 2.47
CA PHE A 51 14.71 -20.72 3.56
C PHE A 51 14.20 -19.37 3.05
N LEU A 52 14.95 -18.74 2.15
CA LEU A 52 14.61 -17.45 1.58
C LEU A 52 13.30 -17.52 0.78
N GLU A 53 13.15 -18.54 -0.07
CA GLU A 53 11.94 -18.77 -0.86
C GLU A 53 10.72 -19.03 0.03
N ARG A 54 10.84 -19.96 0.98
CA ARG A 54 9.75 -20.33 1.91
C ARG A 54 9.33 -19.17 2.80
N SER A 55 10.30 -18.42 3.32
CA SER A 55 10.03 -17.23 4.12
C SER A 55 9.33 -16.14 3.30
N LEU A 56 9.74 -15.91 2.04
CA LEU A 56 9.07 -14.96 1.15
C LEU A 56 7.61 -15.36 0.88
N ALA A 57 7.35 -16.65 0.64
CA ALA A 57 5.99 -17.15 0.46
C ALA A 57 5.12 -16.86 1.69
N ILE A 58 5.63 -17.14 2.90
CA ILE A 58 4.91 -16.87 4.15
C ILE A 58 4.69 -15.36 4.36
N ILE A 59 5.72 -14.53 4.15
CA ILE A 59 5.61 -13.07 4.25
C ILE A 59 4.52 -12.55 3.31
N SER A 60 4.53 -13.00 2.06
CA SER A 60 3.54 -12.63 1.05
C SER A 60 2.12 -13.06 1.45
N ASP A 61 1.94 -14.30 1.91
CA ASP A 61 0.63 -14.81 2.34
C ASP A 61 0.08 -14.04 3.54
N VAL A 62 0.94 -13.72 4.52
CA VAL A 62 0.56 -12.91 5.69
C VAL A 62 0.17 -11.49 5.27
N GLN A 63 0.98 -10.83 4.44
CA GLN A 63 0.71 -9.47 3.96
C GLN A 63 -0.55 -9.40 3.09
N PHE A 64 -0.79 -10.43 2.27
CA PHE A 64 -2.00 -10.56 1.47
C PHE A 64 -3.25 -10.66 2.35
N ASN A 65 -3.26 -11.60 3.30
CA ASN A 65 -4.38 -11.81 4.20
C ASN A 65 -4.71 -10.55 4.99
N GLN A 66 -3.69 -9.85 5.50
CA GLN A 66 -3.89 -8.55 6.16
C GLN A 66 -4.54 -7.52 5.25
N THR A 67 -4.00 -7.34 4.03
CA THR A 67 -4.54 -6.37 3.09
C THR A 67 -5.97 -6.72 2.69
N TYR A 68 -6.27 -8.00 2.54
CA TYR A 68 -7.60 -8.51 2.24
C TYR A 68 -8.59 -8.26 3.39
N ASP A 69 -8.18 -8.47 4.63
CA ASP A 69 -9.01 -8.18 5.81
C ASP A 69 -9.25 -6.67 5.96
N LEU A 70 -8.24 -5.83 5.69
CA LEU A 70 -8.40 -4.38 5.64
C LEU A 70 -9.39 -3.95 4.54
N PHE A 71 -9.31 -4.56 3.36
CA PHE A 71 -10.27 -4.33 2.27
C PHE A 71 -11.69 -4.72 2.66
N LYS A 72 -11.87 -5.88 3.31
CA LYS A 72 -13.16 -6.29 3.84
C LYS A 72 -13.70 -5.30 4.85
N GLY A 73 -12.85 -4.81 5.76
CA GLY A 73 -13.23 -3.78 6.73
C GLY A 73 -13.68 -2.50 6.02
N TRP A 74 -12.93 -2.04 5.03
CA TRP A 74 -13.25 -0.85 4.25
C TRP A 74 -14.58 -0.99 3.48
N ILE A 75 -14.84 -2.12 2.80
CA ILE A 75 -16.09 -2.34 2.05
C ILE A 75 -17.33 -2.32 2.96
N ASN A 76 -17.19 -2.78 4.21
CA ASN A 76 -18.30 -2.87 5.16
C ASN A 76 -18.38 -1.64 6.10
N SER A 77 -17.55 -0.61 5.90
CA SER A 77 -17.54 0.59 6.73
C SER A 77 -18.46 1.67 6.18
N ASP A 78 -19.29 2.25 7.04
CA ASP A 78 -20.13 3.41 6.69
C ASP A 78 -19.32 4.70 6.51
N GLU A 79 -18.07 4.73 7.00
CA GLU A 79 -17.13 5.85 6.90
C GLU A 79 -16.07 5.65 5.80
N ALA A 80 -16.26 4.67 4.92
CA ALA A 80 -15.32 4.34 3.87
C ALA A 80 -15.08 5.54 2.93
N ASN A 81 -13.82 5.97 2.83
CA ASN A 81 -13.41 7.03 1.89
C ASN A 81 -12.54 6.50 0.75
N LEU A 82 -12.53 7.22 -0.37
CA LEU A 82 -11.84 6.79 -1.60
C LEU A 82 -10.32 6.81 -1.49
N PHE A 83 -9.76 7.67 -0.64
CA PHE A 83 -8.32 7.67 -0.36
C PHE A 83 -7.90 6.33 0.26
N GLU A 84 -8.65 5.84 1.25
CA GLU A 84 -8.37 4.57 1.91
C GLU A 84 -8.48 3.39 0.94
N GLY A 85 -9.54 3.36 0.12
CA GLY A 85 -9.67 2.33 -0.91
C GLY A 85 -8.49 2.34 -1.89
N ALA A 86 -8.10 3.51 -2.39
CA ALA A 86 -6.96 3.65 -3.30
C ALA A 86 -5.62 3.28 -2.63
N PHE A 87 -5.46 3.61 -1.35
CA PHE A 87 -4.31 3.21 -0.56
C PHE A 87 -4.22 1.70 -0.39
N LEU A 88 -5.33 1.01 -0.08
CA LEU A 88 -5.35 -0.44 0.07
C LEU A 88 -5.01 -1.16 -1.24
N VAL A 89 -5.44 -0.63 -2.39
CA VAL A 89 -5.05 -1.16 -3.72
C VAL A 89 -3.54 -1.06 -3.91
N ALA A 90 -2.94 0.06 -3.53
CA ALA A 90 -1.50 0.23 -3.57
C ALA A 90 -0.78 -0.68 -2.56
N LYS A 91 -1.31 -0.82 -1.35
CA LYS A 91 -0.74 -1.67 -0.28
C LYS A 91 -0.67 -3.14 -0.68
N TYR A 92 -1.64 -3.63 -1.45
CA TYR A 92 -1.59 -4.99 -1.99
C TYR A 92 -0.33 -5.23 -2.83
N LYS A 93 0.07 -4.24 -3.66
CA LYS A 93 1.28 -4.35 -4.48
C LYS A 93 2.55 -3.93 -3.74
N PHE A 94 2.43 -3.04 -2.77
CA PHE A 94 3.49 -2.46 -1.97
C PHE A 94 3.18 -2.64 -0.47
N PRO A 95 3.42 -3.82 0.11
CA PRO A 95 2.98 -4.13 1.48
C PRO A 95 3.54 -3.19 2.55
N ASP A 96 4.79 -2.74 2.35
CA ASP A 96 5.51 -1.85 3.25
C ASP A 96 5.12 -0.36 3.08
N LEU A 97 4.07 -0.07 2.30
CA LEU A 97 3.60 1.29 2.10
C LEU A 97 3.05 1.88 3.41
N ASP A 98 3.55 3.06 3.74
CA ASP A 98 3.12 3.87 4.89
C ASP A 98 1.94 4.76 4.51
N LYS A 99 0.83 4.65 5.25
CA LYS A 99 -0.39 5.44 5.01
C LYS A 99 -0.16 6.92 5.32
N ASP A 100 0.57 7.22 6.38
CA ASP A 100 0.77 8.59 6.86
C ASP A 100 1.70 9.35 5.92
N GLU A 101 2.73 8.70 5.38
CA GLU A 101 3.61 9.32 4.38
C GLU A 101 2.81 9.72 3.12
N ILE A 102 1.93 8.83 2.66
CA ILE A 102 1.08 9.07 1.50
C ILE A 102 0.05 10.16 1.79
N MET A 103 -0.57 10.13 2.98
CA MET A 103 -1.51 11.15 3.42
C MET A 103 -0.86 12.52 3.48
N GLN A 104 0.33 12.65 4.06
CA GLN A 104 1.07 13.91 4.13
C GLN A 104 1.34 14.52 2.75
N LYS A 105 1.66 13.69 1.75
CA LYS A 105 1.86 14.14 0.36
C LYS A 105 0.57 14.68 -0.25
N VAL A 106 -0.58 14.06 0.02
CA VAL A 106 -1.89 14.53 -0.44
C VAL A 106 -2.31 15.80 0.29
N GLU A 107 -2.16 15.85 1.61
CA GLU A 107 -2.49 17.01 2.45
C GLU A 107 -1.67 18.25 2.06
N LYS A 108 -0.42 18.07 1.64
CA LYS A 108 0.38 19.17 1.09
C LYS A 108 -0.29 19.79 -0.14
N ILE A 109 -0.78 18.96 -1.07
CA ILE A 109 -1.43 19.42 -2.30
C ILE A 109 -2.76 20.11 -1.97
N LYS A 110 -3.54 19.53 -1.04
CA LYS A 110 -4.78 20.13 -0.53
C LYS A 110 -4.53 21.51 0.08
N ARG A 111 -3.49 21.63 0.91
CA ARG A 111 -3.12 22.90 1.54
C ARG A 111 -2.71 23.96 0.51
N ASP A 112 -1.90 23.58 -0.47
CA ASP A 112 -1.47 24.48 -1.55
C ASP A 112 -2.69 24.94 -2.38
N ALA A 113 -3.67 24.06 -2.58
CA ALA A 113 -4.94 24.42 -3.21
C ALA A 113 -5.78 25.37 -2.36
N TRP A 114 -5.95 25.05 -1.07
CA TRP A 114 -6.72 25.86 -0.12
C TRP A 114 -6.17 27.29 -0.02
N LEU A 115 -4.85 27.46 0.03
CA LEU A 115 -4.21 28.77 0.10
C LEU A 115 -4.48 29.65 -1.13
N GLN A 116 -4.82 29.06 -2.28
CA GLN A 116 -5.19 29.80 -3.50
C GLN A 116 -6.70 29.92 -3.70
N MET A 117 -7.51 29.24 -2.88
CA MET A 117 -8.95 29.41 -2.90
C MET A 117 -9.35 30.72 -2.22
N ASN A 118 -10.40 31.35 -2.74
CA ASN A 118 -11.02 32.54 -2.19
C ASN A 118 -12.53 32.33 -2.18
N ASP A 119 -13.19 32.70 -1.08
CA ASP A 119 -14.62 32.49 -0.86
C ASP A 119 -15.51 33.24 -1.88
N ASN A 120 -14.96 34.25 -2.56
CA ASN A 120 -15.66 35.00 -3.60
C ASN A 120 -15.59 34.38 -5.00
N LEU A 121 -14.90 33.25 -5.17
CA LEU A 121 -14.78 32.59 -6.47
C LEU A 121 -16.07 31.87 -6.84
N THR A 122 -16.45 31.97 -8.12
CA THR A 122 -17.49 31.10 -8.68
C THR A 122 -17.02 29.64 -8.72
N PRO A 123 -17.94 28.66 -8.74
CA PRO A 123 -17.56 27.24 -8.83
C PRO A 123 -16.64 26.92 -10.02
N LEU A 124 -16.82 27.59 -11.17
CA LEU A 124 -15.95 27.40 -12.33
C LEU A 124 -14.52 27.91 -12.09
N GLU A 125 -14.38 29.03 -11.38
CA GLU A 125 -13.08 29.58 -11.00
C GLU A 125 -12.38 28.71 -9.95
N GLN A 126 -13.13 28.16 -9.00
CA GLN A 126 -12.60 27.17 -8.04
C GLN A 126 -12.00 25.96 -8.76
N VAL A 127 -12.70 25.42 -9.77
CA VAL A 127 -12.19 24.32 -10.61
C VAL A 127 -10.93 24.73 -11.39
N ARG A 128 -10.87 25.97 -11.89
CA ARG A 128 -9.67 26.49 -12.58
C ARG A 128 -8.46 26.60 -11.64
N VAL A 129 -8.67 27.06 -10.41
CA VAL A 129 -7.62 27.10 -9.38
C VAL A 129 -7.14 25.69 -9.08
N LEU A 130 -8.04 24.74 -8.81
CA LEU A 130 -7.68 23.35 -8.57
C LEU A 130 -6.84 22.75 -9.71
N ASN A 131 -7.29 22.92 -10.95
CA ASN A 131 -6.55 22.44 -12.12
C ASN A 131 -5.16 23.10 -12.22
N HIS A 132 -5.06 24.40 -11.93
CA HIS A 132 -3.78 25.10 -11.93
C HIS A 132 -2.83 24.53 -10.87
N ILE A 133 -3.29 24.31 -9.64
CA ILE A 133 -2.49 23.72 -8.56
C ILE A 133 -2.00 22.33 -8.95
N ILE A 134 -2.93 21.45 -9.36
CA ILE A 134 -2.64 20.04 -9.63
C ILE A 134 -1.71 19.90 -10.85
N PHE A 135 -2.09 20.50 -11.98
CA PHE A 135 -1.40 20.25 -13.25
C PHE A 135 -0.26 21.24 -13.50
N ASN A 136 -0.37 22.50 -13.05
CA ASN A 136 0.65 23.53 -13.33
C ASN A 136 1.65 23.72 -12.19
N ILE A 137 1.24 23.61 -10.92
CA ILE A 137 2.17 23.76 -9.78
C ILE A 137 2.81 22.42 -9.42
N HIS A 138 1.99 21.40 -9.13
CA HIS A 138 2.49 20.07 -8.77
C HIS A 138 2.88 19.20 -9.97
N LYS A 139 2.69 19.71 -11.19
CA LYS A 139 3.13 19.09 -12.45
C LYS A 139 2.58 17.69 -12.68
N PHE A 140 1.38 17.40 -12.17
CA PHE A 140 0.71 16.17 -12.54
C PHE A 140 0.42 16.18 -14.03
N VAL A 141 0.62 15.04 -14.69
CA VAL A 141 0.36 14.87 -16.12
C VAL A 141 -0.31 13.53 -16.36
N ARG A 142 -1.20 13.48 -17.36
CA ARG A 142 -1.77 12.22 -17.80
C ARG A 142 -0.68 11.36 -18.43
N ASN A 143 -0.62 10.08 -18.05
CA ASN A 143 0.26 9.15 -18.74
C ASN A 143 -0.37 8.73 -20.09
N ASN A 144 0.02 9.40 -21.16
CA ASN A 144 -0.50 9.15 -22.51
C ASN A 144 0.24 8.02 -23.26
N MET A 145 1.43 7.63 -22.79
CA MET A 145 2.25 6.61 -23.48
C MET A 145 1.91 5.19 -23.06
N ASP A 146 1.54 4.99 -21.80
CA ASP A 146 1.17 3.68 -21.25
C ASP A 146 -0.12 3.82 -20.44
N PHE A 147 -1.23 4.09 -21.13
CA PHE A 147 -2.50 4.45 -20.49
C PHE A 147 -3.06 3.35 -19.58
N TYR A 148 -2.89 2.08 -19.96
CA TYR A 148 -3.40 0.92 -19.24
C TYR A 148 -2.44 0.36 -18.18
N SER A 149 -1.27 0.99 -17.98
CA SER A 149 -0.35 0.58 -16.94
C SER A 149 -1.04 0.56 -15.58
N PRO A 150 -1.05 -0.58 -14.85
CA PRO A 150 -1.55 -0.62 -13.47
C PRO A 150 -0.81 0.38 -12.56
N LYS A 151 0.43 0.72 -12.93
CA LYS A 151 1.25 1.73 -12.25
C LYS A 151 0.59 3.11 -12.15
N ASN A 152 -0.25 3.46 -13.12
CA ASN A 152 -0.98 4.74 -13.14
C ASN A 152 -2.16 4.79 -12.17
N SER A 153 -2.47 3.68 -11.49
CA SER A 153 -3.58 3.58 -10.54
C SER A 153 -3.09 3.42 -9.09
N TYR A 154 -1.79 3.22 -8.86
CA TYR A 154 -1.24 3.11 -7.51
C TYR A 154 -0.87 4.50 -6.98
N LEU A 155 -1.50 4.88 -5.88
CA LEU A 155 -1.39 6.21 -5.28
C LEU A 155 0.06 6.63 -5.03
N ASN A 156 0.89 5.73 -4.50
CA ASN A 156 2.30 5.97 -4.25
C ASN A 156 3.09 6.33 -5.52
N LEU A 157 2.92 5.55 -6.59
CA LEU A 157 3.61 5.79 -7.86
C LEU A 157 3.12 7.05 -8.55
N VAL A 158 1.83 7.35 -8.45
CA VAL A 158 1.25 8.57 -9.04
C VAL A 158 1.78 9.81 -8.33
N LEU A 159 1.84 9.79 -6.99
CA LEU A 159 2.39 10.89 -6.21
C LEU A 159 3.90 11.08 -6.43
N GLU A 160 4.65 10.02 -6.69
CA GLU A 160 6.08 10.07 -6.98
C GLU A 160 6.37 10.54 -8.40
N THR A 161 5.80 9.85 -9.39
CA THR A 161 6.07 10.10 -10.81
C THR A 161 5.36 11.33 -11.36
N LYS A 162 4.33 11.81 -10.64
CA LYS A 162 3.36 12.81 -11.10
C LYS A 162 2.60 12.38 -12.35
N LYS A 163 2.60 11.08 -12.68
CA LYS A 163 1.93 10.50 -13.85
C LYS A 163 0.82 9.58 -13.39
N GLY A 164 -0.38 9.76 -13.95
CA GLY A 164 -1.55 8.97 -13.57
C GLY A 164 -2.64 8.96 -14.63
N ASN A 165 -3.73 8.28 -14.31
CA ASN A 165 -4.96 8.29 -15.11
C ASN A 165 -6.01 9.26 -14.51
N PRO A 166 -7.06 9.63 -15.27
CA PRO A 166 -8.08 10.54 -14.77
C PRO A 166 -8.80 10.06 -13.50
N VAL A 167 -8.97 8.74 -13.34
CA VAL A 167 -9.68 8.14 -12.20
C VAL A 167 -8.90 8.34 -10.91
N ILE A 168 -7.58 8.06 -10.91
CA ILE A 168 -6.76 8.22 -9.72
C ILE A 168 -6.61 9.69 -9.33
N PHE A 169 -6.59 10.61 -10.30
CA PHE A 169 -6.58 12.04 -9.99
C PHE A 169 -7.87 12.47 -9.30
N GLY A 170 -9.02 11.96 -9.75
CA GLY A 170 -10.29 12.16 -9.02
C GLY A 170 -10.21 11.65 -7.59
N ASN A 171 -9.78 10.40 -7.40
CA ASN A 171 -9.64 9.77 -6.08
C ASN A 171 -8.65 10.50 -5.15
N THR A 172 -7.63 11.14 -5.69
CA THR A 172 -6.58 11.80 -4.90
C THR A 172 -6.93 13.24 -4.53
N PHE A 173 -7.66 13.96 -5.40
CA PHE A 173 -7.80 15.42 -5.31
C PHE A 173 -9.23 15.94 -5.10
N ILE A 174 -10.27 15.10 -5.23
CA ILE A 174 -11.68 15.54 -5.18
C ILE A 174 -12.33 15.30 -3.80
N PHE A 175 -11.57 14.89 -2.79
CA PHE A 175 -12.05 14.61 -1.43
C PHE A 175 -11.30 15.44 -0.39
#